data_AF-A0A923I766-F1
#
_entry.id   AF-A0A923I766-F1
#
_cell.length_a   1.000
_cell.length_b   1.000
_cell.length_c   1.000
_cell.angle_alpha   90.00
_cell.angle_beta   90.00
_cell.angle_gamma   90.00
#
_symmetry.space_group_name_H-M   'P 1'
#
loop_
_entity.id
_entity.type
_entity.pdbx_description
1 polymer ?
#
loop_
_entity_poly.entity_id
_entity_poly.type
_entity_poly.pdbx_seq_one_letter_code
_entity_poly.pdbx_strand_id
1 'polypeptide(L)'
;MARSAGPVGGAPQRPPLTEAQKKARDKAIRERVKQKKKQAKQQQKAQQKLEKERRRRQAQIEKQRLRQRKKNALSTPGGLPDGETPRRVTRSEARRRRRRRALITAGLLLVFIITGFVLSVTVLFKIDSYRVEGDCAYTQEQLVAAFGHPEGENMFRFRLSEAETEMEQKLPYLETVKVRRRLPGTVVFLVTPAVEAYYIENAGGALLLSENLKVLNTAAQTPEGLCRLDGVSASAPVAGKPFSAGDETSNELVKTVLGAIRQSGLGQVSSVDFTDPYELSFSYAGRITVGLGTTAQLDYKLEIVKKTLEDPYFTDATSGTLDASDAGKAVFQPG
;
A
#
# COMPACT_ATOMS: atom_id res chain seq x y z
N MET A 1 45.81 -63.17 7.75
CA MET A 1 45.14 -62.50 6.61
C MET A 1 43.65 -62.79 6.65
N ALA A 2 42.85 -61.73 6.56
CA ALA A 2 41.45 -61.60 6.14
C ALA A 2 40.39 -62.65 6.56
N ARG A 3 39.42 -62.24 7.40
CA ARG A 3 38.05 -62.79 7.41
C ARG A 3 37.13 -61.82 6.66
N SER A 4 36.56 -62.29 5.56
CA SER A 4 35.65 -61.56 4.67
C SER A 4 34.22 -61.55 5.20
N ALA A 5 33.57 -60.39 5.10
CA ALA A 5 32.15 -60.18 5.34
C ALA A 5 31.29 -60.78 4.20
N GLY A 6 30.13 -61.35 4.56
CA GLY A 6 29.05 -61.73 3.63
C GLY A 6 27.78 -60.89 3.91
N PRO A 7 26.95 -60.59 2.89
CA PRO A 7 25.99 -59.48 2.94
C PRO A 7 24.60 -59.87 3.50
N VAL A 8 23.91 -58.86 4.03
CA VAL A 8 22.55 -58.89 4.58
C VAL A 8 21.51 -58.97 3.44
N GLY A 9 20.64 -59.98 3.47
CA GLY A 9 19.52 -60.15 2.55
C GLY A 9 18.36 -59.18 2.84
N GLY A 10 17.94 -58.43 1.81
CA GLY A 10 16.84 -57.47 1.86
C GLY A 10 15.45 -58.13 1.74
N ALA A 11 14.47 -57.55 2.44
CA ALA A 11 13.06 -57.95 2.40
C ALA A 11 12.41 -57.67 1.01
N PRO A 12 11.41 -58.47 0.58
CA PRO A 12 10.79 -58.31 -0.73
C PRO A 12 9.96 -57.01 -0.81
N GLN A 13 10.31 -56.16 -1.76
CA GLN A 13 9.55 -54.95 -2.08
C GLN A 13 8.21 -55.33 -2.71
N ARG A 14 7.10 -54.84 -2.14
CA ARG A 14 5.76 -55.01 -2.73
C ARG A 14 5.70 -54.25 -4.06
N PRO A 15 5.12 -54.84 -5.13
CA PRO A 15 5.04 -54.18 -6.42
C PRO A 15 4.21 -52.89 -6.34
N PRO A 16 4.59 -51.84 -7.10
CA PRO A 16 3.89 -50.57 -7.08
C PRO A 16 2.45 -50.73 -7.59
N LEU A 17 1.50 -50.18 -6.85
CA LEU A 17 0.08 -50.19 -7.19
C LEU A 17 -0.15 -49.48 -8.54
N THR A 18 -0.88 -50.13 -9.44
CA THR A 18 -1.27 -49.53 -10.73
C THR A 18 -2.22 -48.34 -10.52
N GLU A 19 -2.28 -47.42 -11.48
CA GLU A 19 -3.12 -46.22 -11.38
C GLU A 19 -4.60 -46.55 -11.10
N ALA A 20 -5.12 -47.65 -11.66
CA ALA A 20 -6.48 -48.12 -11.41
C ALA A 20 -6.69 -48.51 -9.93
N GLN A 21 -5.69 -49.15 -9.30
CA GLN A 21 -5.74 -49.54 -7.89
C GLN A 21 -5.63 -48.32 -6.96
N LYS A 22 -4.81 -47.32 -7.32
CA LYS A 22 -4.73 -46.05 -6.58
C LYS A 22 -6.07 -45.29 -6.60
N LYS A 23 -6.68 -45.14 -7.78
CA LYS A 23 -8.00 -44.48 -7.93
C LYS A 23 -9.11 -45.21 -7.16
N ALA A 24 -9.12 -46.55 -7.18
CA ALA A 24 -10.07 -47.36 -6.43
C ALA A 24 -9.91 -47.19 -4.91
N ARG A 25 -8.66 -47.17 -4.42
CA ARG A 25 -8.35 -46.95 -3.00
C ARG A 25 -8.79 -45.56 -2.53
N ASP A 26 -8.54 -44.52 -3.33
CA ASP A 26 -8.95 -43.15 -2.99
C ASP A 26 -10.47 -43.00 -2.96
N LYS A 27 -11.19 -43.63 -3.89
CA LYS A 27 -12.66 -43.69 -3.88
C LYS A 27 -13.18 -44.39 -2.62
N ALA A 28 -12.58 -45.52 -2.24
CA ALA A 28 -12.95 -46.25 -1.02
C ALA A 28 -12.67 -45.46 0.27
N ILE A 29 -11.56 -44.71 0.33
CA ILE A 29 -11.24 -43.82 1.46
C ILE A 29 -12.27 -42.70 1.55
N ARG A 30 -12.60 -42.03 0.43
CA ARG A 30 -13.61 -40.97 0.39
C ARG A 30 -14.98 -41.45 0.86
N GLU A 31 -15.42 -42.63 0.44
CA GLU A 31 -16.70 -43.21 0.89
C GLU A 31 -16.68 -43.58 2.38
N ARG A 32 -15.59 -44.14 2.91
CA ARG A 32 -15.44 -44.40 4.35
C ARG A 32 -15.48 -43.11 5.17
N VAL A 33 -14.85 -42.04 4.69
CA VAL A 33 -14.87 -40.73 5.36
C VAL A 33 -16.29 -40.14 5.35
N LYS A 34 -17.02 -40.24 4.23
CA LYS A 34 -18.42 -39.81 4.16
C LYS A 34 -19.32 -40.60 5.11
N GLN A 35 -19.17 -41.92 5.19
CA GLN A 35 -19.93 -42.76 6.13
C GLN A 35 -19.64 -42.39 7.59
N LYS A 36 -18.36 -42.22 7.97
CA LYS A 36 -17.99 -41.79 9.33
C LYS A 36 -18.58 -40.42 9.69
N LYS A 37 -18.55 -39.44 8.77
CA LYS A 37 -19.19 -38.13 8.98
C LYS A 37 -20.71 -38.25 9.19
N LYS A 38 -21.38 -39.12 8.43
CA LYS A 38 -22.83 -39.35 8.54
C LYS A 38 -23.20 -39.98 9.90
N GLN A 39 -22.43 -40.97 10.36
CA GLN A 39 -22.60 -41.61 11.66
C GLN A 39 -22.35 -40.64 12.82
N ALA A 40 -21.28 -39.84 12.77
CA ALA A 40 -20.98 -38.83 13.79
C ALA A 40 -22.11 -37.80 13.91
N LYS A 41 -22.67 -37.34 12.78
CA LYS A 41 -23.80 -36.40 12.75
C LYS A 41 -25.08 -37.00 13.33
N GLN A 42 -25.32 -38.30 13.15
CA GLN A 42 -26.44 -39.00 13.78
C GLN A 42 -26.27 -39.15 15.30
N GLN A 43 -25.08 -39.52 15.77
CA GLN A 43 -24.77 -39.61 17.20
C GLN A 43 -24.92 -38.27 17.90
N GLN A 44 -24.42 -37.18 17.29
CA GLN A 44 -24.53 -35.84 17.86
C GLN A 44 -26.00 -35.37 17.96
N LYS A 45 -26.82 -35.67 16.95
CA LYS A 45 -28.28 -35.39 17.00
C LYS A 45 -29.00 -36.21 18.08
N ALA A 46 -28.59 -37.47 18.30
CA ALA A 46 -29.16 -38.31 19.35
C ALA A 46 -28.81 -37.77 20.75
N GLN A 47 -27.55 -37.37 20.97
CA GLN A 47 -27.10 -36.75 22.22
C GLN A 47 -27.85 -35.45 22.52
N GLN A 48 -28.02 -34.57 21.51
CA GLN A 48 -28.79 -33.33 21.68
C GLN A 48 -30.27 -33.57 22.01
N LYS A 49 -30.91 -34.59 21.43
CA LYS A 49 -32.29 -34.96 21.77
C LYS A 49 -32.37 -35.43 23.23
N LEU A 50 -31.45 -36.28 23.66
CA LEU A 50 -31.42 -36.85 25.01
C LEU A 50 -31.18 -35.76 26.08
N GLU A 51 -30.30 -34.80 25.79
CA GLU A 51 -30.05 -33.66 26.67
C GLU A 51 -31.27 -32.73 26.77
N LYS A 52 -31.94 -32.45 25.64
CA LYS A 52 -33.17 -31.66 25.61
C LYS A 52 -34.29 -32.33 26.41
N GLU A 53 -34.38 -33.64 26.35
CA GLU A 53 -35.36 -34.41 27.12
C GLU A 53 -35.04 -34.42 28.62
N ARG A 54 -33.76 -34.58 29.00
CA ARG A 54 -33.31 -34.43 30.40
C ARG A 54 -33.64 -33.05 30.97
N ARG A 55 -33.39 -31.98 30.22
CA ARG A 55 -33.77 -30.61 30.61
C ARG A 55 -35.28 -30.45 30.81
N ARG A 56 -36.10 -31.05 29.93
CA ARG A 56 -37.57 -31.03 30.06
C ARG A 56 -38.05 -31.79 31.30
N ARG A 57 -37.48 -32.97 31.60
CA ARG A 57 -37.79 -33.73 32.82
C ARG A 57 -37.40 -32.97 34.08
N GLN A 58 -36.22 -32.36 34.13
CA GLN A 58 -35.79 -31.53 35.28
C GLN A 58 -36.75 -30.35 35.50
N ALA A 59 -37.15 -29.65 34.44
CA ALA A 59 -38.11 -28.54 34.54
C ALA A 59 -39.51 -29.00 35.01
N GLN A 60 -39.94 -30.22 34.67
CA GLN A 60 -41.20 -30.79 35.17
C GLN A 60 -41.11 -31.14 36.66
N ILE A 61 -40.01 -31.74 37.11
CA ILE A 61 -39.76 -32.06 38.52
C ILE A 61 -39.74 -30.77 39.36
N GLU A 62 -39.09 -29.72 38.87
CA GLU A 62 -39.03 -28.43 39.55
C GLU A 62 -40.43 -27.78 39.66
N LYS A 63 -41.24 -27.84 38.59
CA LYS A 63 -42.64 -27.38 38.63
C LYS A 63 -43.51 -28.19 39.59
N GLN A 64 -43.32 -29.51 39.68
CA GLN A 64 -44.02 -30.35 40.65
C GLN A 64 -43.61 -30.02 42.10
N ARG A 65 -42.30 -29.84 42.37
CA ARG A 65 -41.80 -29.39 43.67
C ARG A 65 -42.37 -28.02 44.06
N LEU A 66 -42.48 -27.09 43.12
CA LEU A 66 -43.07 -25.76 43.36
C LEU A 66 -44.57 -25.86 43.69
N ARG A 67 -45.30 -26.77 43.04
CA ARG A 67 -46.72 -27.06 43.34
C ARG A 67 -46.88 -27.71 44.72
N GLN A 68 -46.02 -28.67 45.08
CA GLN A 68 -46.00 -29.27 46.43
C GLN A 68 -45.65 -28.24 47.51
N ARG A 69 -44.65 -27.37 47.29
CA ARG A 69 -44.34 -26.25 48.20
C ARG A 69 -45.53 -25.32 48.40
N LYS A 70 -46.27 -24.98 47.33
CA LYS A 70 -47.49 -24.18 47.44
C LYS A 70 -48.62 -24.90 48.18
N LYS A 71 -48.72 -26.23 48.06
CA LYS A 71 -49.74 -27.02 48.76
C LYS A 71 -49.42 -27.11 50.26
N ASN A 72 -48.16 -27.36 50.61
CA ASN A 72 -47.70 -27.40 52.01
C ASN A 72 -47.73 -26.02 52.68
N ALA A 73 -47.54 -24.94 51.93
CA ALA A 73 -47.72 -23.57 52.44
C ALA A 73 -49.20 -23.17 52.67
N LEU A 74 -50.16 -24.01 52.27
CA LEU A 74 -51.60 -23.77 52.44
C LEU A 74 -52.21 -24.61 53.59
N SER A 75 -51.40 -25.33 54.37
CA SER A 75 -51.86 -26.29 55.40
C SER A 75 -51.32 -26.03 56.81
N THR A 76 -50.82 -24.83 57.10
CA THR A 76 -50.46 -24.42 58.46
C THR A 76 -51.52 -23.46 58.98
N PRO A 77 -52.36 -23.83 59.96
CA PRO A 77 -53.22 -22.89 60.66
C PRO A 77 -52.39 -22.25 61.78
N GLY A 78 -52.16 -20.94 61.72
CA GLY A 78 -51.56 -20.22 62.85
C GLY A 78 -50.94 -18.88 62.51
N GLY A 79 -51.60 -17.82 62.98
CA GLY A 79 -50.97 -16.55 63.37
C GLY A 79 -50.69 -15.54 62.26
N LEU A 80 -51.55 -14.52 62.16
CA LEU A 80 -51.17 -13.23 61.56
C LEU A 80 -50.03 -12.60 62.37
N PRO A 81 -49.13 -11.88 61.68
CA PRO A 81 -48.81 -10.54 62.16
C PRO A 81 -49.00 -9.49 61.07
N ASP A 82 -49.50 -8.33 61.51
CA ASP A 82 -49.59 -7.08 60.76
C ASP A 82 -48.23 -6.67 60.17
N GLY A 83 -48.24 -6.26 58.90
CA GLY A 83 -47.04 -5.77 58.23
C GLY A 83 -47.28 -5.55 56.74
N GLU A 84 -47.49 -4.28 56.38
CA GLU A 84 -47.39 -3.65 55.07
C GLU A 84 -47.29 -4.59 53.86
N THR A 85 -48.37 -4.66 53.07
CA THR A 85 -48.32 -5.32 51.76
C THR A 85 -47.30 -4.60 50.85
N PRO A 86 -46.20 -5.24 50.42
CA PRO A 86 -45.30 -4.62 49.47
C PRO A 86 -46.04 -4.48 48.14
N ARG A 87 -46.18 -3.22 47.71
CA ARG A 87 -46.77 -2.79 46.44
C ARG A 87 -46.39 -3.79 45.33
N ARG A 88 -47.35 -4.59 44.87
CA ARG A 88 -47.15 -5.58 43.79
C ARG A 88 -46.67 -4.85 42.54
N VAL A 89 -45.36 -4.84 42.33
CA VAL A 89 -44.76 -4.43 41.06
C VAL A 89 -45.38 -5.31 39.98
N THR A 90 -46.18 -4.72 39.11
CA THR A 90 -46.81 -5.42 38.00
C THR A 90 -45.70 -6.10 37.18
N ARG A 91 -45.90 -7.37 36.79
CA ARG A 91 -44.87 -8.19 36.12
C ARG A 91 -44.26 -7.50 34.88
N SER A 92 -44.96 -6.55 34.27
CA SER A 92 -44.51 -5.69 33.18
C SER A 92 -43.39 -4.72 33.60
N GLU A 93 -43.50 -4.05 34.75
CA GLU A 93 -42.49 -3.12 35.25
C GLU A 93 -41.21 -3.84 35.69
N ALA A 94 -41.32 -5.00 36.34
CA ALA A 94 -40.18 -5.83 36.68
C ALA A 94 -39.42 -6.33 35.43
N ARG A 95 -40.14 -6.66 34.35
CA ARG A 95 -39.55 -7.05 33.06
C ARG A 95 -38.87 -5.88 32.34
N ARG A 96 -39.45 -4.68 32.40
CA ARG A 96 -38.88 -3.44 31.83
C ARG A 96 -37.59 -3.04 32.55
N ARG A 97 -37.56 -3.17 33.88
CA ARG A 97 -36.34 -2.95 34.70
C ARG A 97 -35.24 -3.98 34.40
N ARG A 98 -35.58 -5.26 34.24
CA ARG A 98 -34.61 -6.31 33.84
C ARG A 98 -34.04 -6.08 32.44
N ARG A 99 -34.87 -5.70 31.47
CA ARG A 99 -34.41 -5.35 30.11
C ARG A 99 -33.51 -4.12 30.12
N ARG A 100 -33.86 -3.06 30.85
CA ARG A 100 -32.99 -1.89 31.02
C ARG A 100 -31.65 -2.25 31.66
N ARG A 101 -31.64 -3.04 32.74
CA ARG A 101 -30.40 -3.51 33.36
C ARG A 101 -29.56 -4.36 32.40
N ALA A 102 -30.18 -5.29 31.67
CA ALA A 102 -29.48 -6.10 30.68
C ALA A 102 -28.89 -5.25 29.53
N LEU A 103 -29.59 -4.21 29.08
CA LEU A 103 -29.07 -3.26 28.08
C LEU A 103 -27.91 -2.43 28.63
N ILE A 104 -27.99 -1.97 29.88
CA ILE A 104 -26.88 -1.27 30.54
C ILE A 104 -25.67 -2.20 30.69
N THR A 105 -25.86 -3.43 31.15
CA THR A 105 -24.77 -4.41 31.28
C THR A 105 -24.17 -4.76 29.92
N ALA A 106 -24.99 -4.95 28.88
CA ALA A 106 -24.52 -5.18 27.52
C ALA A 106 -23.77 -3.96 26.97
N GLY A 107 -24.24 -2.74 27.24
CA GLY A 107 -23.57 -1.49 26.89
C GLY A 107 -22.23 -1.33 27.59
N LEU A 108 -22.16 -1.58 28.91
CA LEU A 108 -20.92 -1.54 29.67
C LEU A 108 -19.93 -2.61 29.20
N LEU A 109 -20.40 -3.82 28.87
CA LEU A 109 -19.56 -4.89 28.34
C LEU A 109 -19.05 -4.55 26.93
N LEU A 110 -19.88 -3.91 26.10
CA LEU A 110 -19.47 -3.39 24.79
C LEU A 110 -18.39 -2.31 24.94
N VAL A 111 -18.59 -1.34 25.84
CA VAL A 111 -17.58 -0.30 26.14
C VAL A 111 -16.29 -0.94 26.61
N PHE A 112 -16.34 -1.90 27.54
CA PHE A 112 -15.14 -2.59 28.02
C PHE A 112 -14.39 -3.33 26.91
N ILE A 113 -15.10 -4.00 25.99
CA ILE A 113 -14.49 -4.65 24.82
C ILE A 113 -13.85 -3.60 23.89
N ILE A 114 -14.55 -2.51 23.60
CA ILE A 114 -14.02 -1.42 22.76
C ILE A 114 -12.76 -0.83 23.41
N THR A 115 -12.81 -0.53 24.71
CA THR A 115 -11.69 -0.01 25.48
C THR A 115 -10.51 -0.98 25.47
N GLY A 116 -10.74 -2.27 25.74
CA GLY A 116 -9.71 -3.30 25.68
C GLY A 116 -9.10 -3.45 24.29
N PHE A 117 -9.90 -3.35 23.23
CA PHE A 117 -9.42 -3.38 21.86
C PHE A 117 -8.56 -2.16 21.52
N VAL A 118 -9.00 -0.95 21.89
CA VAL A 118 -8.22 0.29 21.69
C VAL A 118 -6.90 0.21 22.44
N LEU A 119 -6.91 -0.19 23.71
CA LEU A 119 -5.70 -0.40 24.51
C LEU A 119 -4.76 -1.43 23.86
N SER A 120 -5.30 -2.55 23.37
CA SER A 120 -4.52 -3.58 22.68
C SER A 120 -3.83 -3.04 21.43
N VAL A 121 -4.56 -2.28 20.60
CA VAL A 121 -3.98 -1.64 19.40
C VAL A 121 -2.91 -0.62 19.79
N THR A 122 -3.10 0.13 20.87
CA THR A 122 -2.13 1.15 21.33
C THR A 122 -0.82 0.57 21.86
N VAL A 123 -0.85 -0.62 22.47
CA VAL A 123 0.32 -1.22 23.15
C VAL A 123 1.07 -2.22 22.28
N LEU A 124 0.37 -3.00 21.44
CA LEU A 124 0.98 -4.12 20.71
C LEU A 124 1.65 -3.73 19.38
N PHE A 125 1.26 -2.62 18.77
CA PHE A 125 1.73 -2.21 17.44
C PHE A 125 2.58 -0.94 17.50
N LYS A 126 3.73 -1.05 18.14
CA LYS A 126 4.71 0.03 18.21
C LYS A 126 5.74 -0.13 17.11
N ILE A 127 6.37 0.97 16.73
CA ILE A 127 7.48 0.97 15.80
C ILE A 127 8.73 0.51 16.57
N ASP A 128 9.21 -0.68 16.27
CA ASP A 128 10.41 -1.27 16.88
C ASP A 128 11.66 -1.02 16.05
N SER A 129 11.52 -0.85 14.73
CA SER A 129 12.65 -0.67 13.81
C SER A 129 12.24 -0.05 12.48
N TYR A 130 13.23 0.57 11.82
CA TYR A 130 13.14 1.07 10.46
C TYR A 130 14.00 0.25 9.50
N ARG A 131 13.56 0.16 8.26
CA ARG A 131 14.33 -0.40 7.15
C ARG A 131 14.16 0.47 5.91
N VAL A 132 15.26 0.74 5.23
CA VAL A 132 15.27 1.44 3.95
C VAL A 132 15.51 0.42 2.83
N GLU A 133 14.68 0.47 1.79
CA GLU A 133 14.79 -0.34 0.58
C GLU A 133 14.84 0.60 -0.64
N GLY A 134 15.88 0.49 -1.45
CA GLY A 134 16.12 1.37 -2.60
C GLY A 134 17.40 2.18 -2.44
N ASP A 135 17.76 2.91 -3.49
CA ASP A 135 18.89 3.83 -3.47
C ASP A 135 18.42 5.20 -2.99
N CYS A 136 19.20 5.83 -2.12
CA CYS A 136 18.88 7.17 -1.62
C CYS A 136 20.11 7.90 -1.11
N ALA A 137 20.10 9.22 -1.30
CA ALA A 137 21.14 10.12 -0.81
C ALA A 137 21.07 10.38 0.71
N TYR A 138 19.98 9.95 1.37
CA TYR A 138 19.72 10.24 2.78
C TYR A 138 19.99 9.03 3.67
N THR A 139 20.49 9.28 4.87
CA THR A 139 20.67 8.20 5.85
C THR A 139 19.32 7.77 6.45
N GLN A 140 19.27 6.57 7.04
CA GLN A 140 18.06 6.09 7.71
C GLN A 140 17.60 7.06 8.81
N GLU A 141 18.53 7.67 9.55
CA GLU A 141 18.23 8.62 10.61
C GLU A 141 17.56 9.88 10.06
N GLN A 142 18.03 10.39 8.91
CA GLN A 142 17.43 11.54 8.24
C GLN A 142 16.01 11.23 7.73
N LEU A 143 15.80 10.03 7.19
CA LEU A 143 14.49 9.58 6.76
C LEU A 143 13.52 9.47 7.94
N VAL A 144 13.96 8.89 9.07
CA VAL A 144 13.15 8.78 10.29
C VAL A 144 12.82 10.17 10.87
N ALA A 145 13.78 11.09 10.86
CA ALA A 145 13.55 12.47 11.29
C ALA A 145 12.53 13.20 10.41
N ALA A 146 12.61 13.03 9.08
CA ALA A 146 11.65 13.61 8.15
C ALA A 146 10.24 12.99 8.27
N PHE A 147 10.18 11.67 8.54
CA PHE A 147 8.95 10.91 8.79
C PHE A 147 8.23 11.36 10.06
N GLY A 148 8.97 11.86 11.06
CA GLY A 148 8.39 12.52 12.24
C GLY A 148 7.84 11.58 13.31
N HIS A 149 8.02 10.27 13.16
CA HIS A 149 7.57 9.27 14.13
C HIS A 149 8.77 8.49 14.67
N PRO A 150 9.17 8.65 15.95
CA PRO A 150 10.27 7.88 16.52
C PRO A 150 9.86 6.44 16.85
N GLU A 151 10.87 5.62 17.15
CA GLU A 151 10.65 4.28 17.71
C GLU A 151 9.84 4.33 19.01
N GLY A 152 9.04 3.29 19.26
CA GLY A 152 8.12 3.18 20.39
C GLY A 152 6.77 3.87 20.18
N GLU A 153 6.61 4.73 19.18
CA GLU A 153 5.30 5.29 18.82
C GLU A 153 4.40 4.22 18.17
N ASN A 154 3.09 4.38 18.31
CA ASN A 154 2.15 3.46 17.70
C ASN A 154 2.07 3.66 16.18
N MET A 155 2.35 2.60 15.42
CA MET A 155 2.45 2.70 13.97
C MET A 155 1.13 3.03 13.27
N PHE A 156 -0.04 2.88 13.92
CA PHE A 156 -1.37 3.10 13.33
C PHE A 156 -2.00 4.45 13.66
N ARG A 157 -1.34 5.29 14.47
CA ARG A 157 -1.91 6.60 14.89
C ARG A 157 -1.86 7.68 13.82
N PHE A 158 -1.05 7.48 12.79
CA PHE A 158 -0.87 8.41 11.69
C PHE A 158 -1.18 7.75 10.35
N ARG A 159 -1.35 8.60 9.32
CA ARG A 159 -1.62 8.18 7.95
C ARG A 159 -0.32 8.12 7.18
N LEU A 160 -0.07 6.98 6.53
CA LEU A 160 1.15 6.76 5.76
C LEU A 160 1.27 7.71 4.57
N SER A 161 0.17 7.97 3.86
CA SER A 161 0.16 8.84 2.68
C SER A 161 0.49 10.29 2.97
N GLU A 162 0.05 10.81 4.12
CA GLU A 162 0.35 12.17 4.56
C GLU A 162 1.84 12.27 4.94
N ALA A 163 2.35 11.29 5.68
CA ALA A 163 3.77 11.20 6.01
C ALA A 163 4.67 11.02 4.78
N GLU A 164 4.26 10.21 3.79
CA GLU A 164 4.95 10.09 2.49
C GLU A 164 5.09 11.45 1.82
N THR A 165 4.00 12.19 1.70
CA THR A 165 3.98 13.52 1.05
C THR A 165 4.87 14.52 1.80
N GLU A 166 4.83 14.51 3.14
CA GLU A 166 5.71 15.38 3.94
C GLU A 166 7.19 15.02 3.77
N MET A 167 7.52 13.73 3.70
CA MET A 167 8.89 13.29 3.46
C MET A 167 9.38 13.74 2.09
N GLU A 168 8.57 13.60 1.04
CA GLU A 168 8.91 14.07 -0.32
C GLU A 168 9.15 15.58 -0.35
N GLN A 169 8.42 16.36 0.44
CA GLN A 169 8.61 17.81 0.53
C GLN A 169 9.85 18.21 1.34
N LYS A 170 10.13 17.51 2.46
CA LYS A 170 11.27 17.80 3.34
C LYS A 170 12.61 17.32 2.76
N LEU A 171 12.58 16.33 1.88
CA LEU A 171 13.75 15.67 1.31
C LEU A 171 13.76 15.84 -0.22
N PRO A 172 14.35 16.93 -0.75
CA PRO A 172 14.29 17.23 -2.19
C PRO A 172 14.87 16.13 -3.09
N TYR A 173 15.97 15.49 -2.70
CA TYR A 173 16.64 14.43 -3.46
C TYR A 173 15.94 13.06 -3.38
N LEU A 174 14.73 13.00 -2.82
CA LEU A 174 13.91 11.81 -2.76
C LEU A 174 12.75 11.97 -3.73
N GLU A 175 12.75 11.24 -4.85
CA GLU A 175 11.76 11.40 -5.92
C GLU A 175 10.39 10.92 -5.46
N THR A 176 10.34 9.67 -4.97
CA THR A 176 9.14 9.09 -4.38
C THR A 176 9.51 8.30 -3.14
N VAL A 177 8.60 8.30 -2.16
CA VAL A 177 8.68 7.39 -1.02
C VAL A 177 7.36 6.66 -0.81
N LYS A 178 7.46 5.35 -0.57
CA LYS A 178 6.35 4.53 -0.11
C LYS A 178 6.66 3.95 1.25
N VAL A 179 5.78 4.22 2.20
CA VAL A 179 5.92 3.72 3.57
C VAL A 179 5.06 2.48 3.71
N ARG A 180 5.64 1.37 4.16
CA ARG A 180 4.92 0.13 4.45
C ARG A 180 5.13 -0.32 5.88
N ARG A 181 4.09 -0.88 6.48
CA ARG A 181 4.14 -1.49 7.82
C ARG A 181 4.39 -3.00 7.67
N ARG A 182 5.50 -3.48 8.21
CA ARG A 182 5.85 -4.89 8.36
C ARG A 182 5.59 -5.29 9.81
N LEU A 183 4.49 -6.02 10.03
CA LEU A 183 4.16 -6.54 11.36
C LEU A 183 5.25 -7.50 11.86
N PRO A 184 5.56 -7.52 13.17
CA PRO A 184 4.82 -6.82 14.24
C PRO A 184 5.20 -5.35 14.48
N GLY A 185 6.40 -4.91 14.08
CA GLY A 185 6.99 -3.64 14.56
C GLY A 185 7.82 -2.84 13.55
N THR A 186 7.99 -3.28 12.32
CA THR A 186 8.95 -2.67 11.38
C THR A 186 8.26 -1.72 10.40
N VAL A 187 8.84 -0.55 10.18
CA VAL A 187 8.44 0.37 9.10
C VAL A 187 9.47 0.30 7.98
N VAL A 188 9.01 0.09 6.76
CA VAL A 188 9.85 -0.02 5.55
C VAL A 188 9.63 1.20 4.67
N PHE A 189 10.70 1.93 4.38
CA PHE A 189 10.74 2.99 3.39
C PHE A 189 11.19 2.42 2.06
N LEU A 190 10.33 2.43 1.06
CA LEU A 190 10.70 2.15 -0.33
C LEU A 190 10.97 3.49 -1.00
N VAL A 191 12.24 3.75 -1.30
CA VAL A 191 12.71 5.06 -1.75
C VAL A 191 13.21 4.99 -3.19
N THR A 192 12.92 6.04 -3.95
CA THR A 192 13.48 6.26 -5.30
C THR A 192 14.26 7.56 -5.28
N PRO A 193 15.52 7.59 -5.74
CA PRO A 193 16.33 8.81 -5.71
C PRO A 193 15.84 9.79 -6.79
N ALA A 194 15.89 11.08 -6.48
CA ALA A 194 15.71 12.13 -7.47
C ALA A 194 17.07 12.53 -8.03
N VAL A 195 17.27 12.27 -9.33
CA VAL A 195 18.50 12.60 -10.05
C VAL A 195 18.32 13.92 -10.76
N GLU A 196 19.34 14.78 -10.70
CA GLU A 196 19.39 16.05 -11.41
C GLU A 196 19.40 15.79 -12.92
N ALA A 197 18.44 16.36 -13.64
CA ALA A 197 18.27 16.15 -15.08
C ALA A 197 18.22 17.47 -15.86
N TYR A 198 17.58 18.49 -15.28
CA TYR A 198 17.40 19.78 -15.92
C TYR A 198 17.84 20.93 -15.02
N TYR A 199 18.14 22.07 -15.62
CA TYR A 199 18.29 23.31 -14.87
C TYR A 199 17.67 24.51 -15.58
N ILE A 200 17.28 25.51 -14.78
CA ILE A 200 16.78 26.81 -15.25
C ILE A 200 17.68 27.90 -14.71
N GLU A 201 18.14 28.81 -15.55
CA GLU A 201 18.91 29.98 -15.11
C GLU A 201 17.96 31.02 -14.48
N ASN A 202 18.11 31.27 -13.18
CA ASN A 202 17.38 32.30 -12.46
C ASN A 202 18.34 33.36 -11.92
N ALA A 203 17.81 34.53 -11.54
CA ALA A 203 18.60 35.65 -11.02
C ALA A 203 19.48 35.31 -9.79
N GLY A 204 19.15 34.24 -9.07
CA GLY A 204 19.88 33.76 -7.88
C GLY A 204 20.73 32.49 -8.10
N GLY A 205 20.90 32.04 -9.33
CA GLY A 205 21.65 30.82 -9.67
C GLY A 205 20.85 29.83 -10.54
N ALA A 206 21.46 28.69 -10.83
CA ALA A 206 20.86 27.61 -11.62
C ALA A 206 19.94 26.76 -10.73
N LEU A 207 18.64 26.77 -11.02
CA LEU A 207 17.66 25.95 -10.33
C LEU A 207 17.70 24.53 -10.88
N LEU A 208 18.06 23.57 -10.04
CA LEU A 208 18.19 22.16 -10.39
C LEU A 208 16.85 21.43 -10.26
N LEU A 209 16.52 20.66 -11.28
CA LEU A 209 15.27 19.92 -11.39
C LEU A 209 15.54 18.44 -11.64
N SER A 210 14.67 17.58 -11.10
CA SER A 210 14.67 16.16 -11.41
C SER A 210 14.03 15.85 -12.76
N GLU A 211 14.13 14.60 -13.20
CA GLU A 211 13.47 14.12 -14.43
C GLU A 211 11.94 14.33 -14.45
N ASN A 212 11.30 14.38 -13.29
CA ASN A 212 9.86 14.65 -13.15
C ASN A 212 9.55 16.11 -12.83
N LEU A 213 10.53 16.99 -13.05
CA LEU A 213 10.43 18.43 -12.79
C LEU A 213 10.19 18.75 -11.31
N LYS A 214 10.73 17.93 -10.41
CA LYS A 214 10.79 18.26 -8.99
C LYS A 214 11.94 19.23 -8.74
N VAL A 215 11.71 20.29 -7.97
CA VAL A 215 12.77 21.22 -7.57
C VAL A 215 13.67 20.55 -6.53
N LEU A 216 14.96 20.43 -6.83
CA LEU A 216 15.95 19.78 -5.97
C LEU A 216 16.73 20.78 -5.14
N ASN A 217 17.43 21.70 -5.80
CA ASN A 217 18.30 22.68 -5.17
C ASN A 217 18.54 23.88 -6.11
N THR A 218 19.20 24.92 -5.62
CA THR A 218 19.72 26.02 -6.45
C THR A 218 21.24 26.03 -6.36
N ALA A 219 21.91 25.80 -7.48
CA ALA A 219 23.35 25.86 -7.60
C ALA A 219 23.81 27.31 -7.89
N ALA A 220 24.92 27.72 -7.28
CA ALA A 220 25.51 29.03 -7.50
C ALA A 220 26.22 29.15 -8.87
N GLN A 221 26.62 28.03 -9.45
CA GLN A 221 27.28 27.94 -10.75
C GLN A 221 26.44 27.10 -11.71
N THR A 222 26.62 27.32 -13.00
CA THR A 222 25.95 26.55 -14.05
C THR A 222 26.41 25.09 -13.98
N PRO A 223 25.50 24.13 -13.83
CA PRO A 223 25.84 22.71 -13.78
C PRO A 223 26.30 22.22 -15.16
N GLU A 224 27.34 21.40 -15.20
CA GLU A 224 27.79 20.74 -16.42
C GLU A 224 27.01 19.45 -16.67
N GLY A 225 26.72 19.15 -17.95
CA GLY A 225 26.08 17.89 -18.36
C GLY A 225 24.57 17.79 -18.10
N LEU A 226 23.92 18.82 -17.55
CA LEU A 226 22.47 18.90 -17.42
C LEU A 226 21.83 19.63 -18.60
N CYS A 227 20.58 19.30 -18.90
CA CYS A 227 19.83 19.97 -19.96
C CYS A 227 19.27 21.31 -19.48
N ARG A 228 19.61 22.41 -20.17
CA ARG A 228 19.08 23.75 -19.87
C ARG A 228 17.65 23.91 -20.39
N LEU A 229 16.76 24.53 -19.62
CA LEU A 229 15.42 24.91 -20.10
C LEU A 229 15.37 26.43 -20.27
N ASP A 230 15.22 26.87 -21.52
CA ASP A 230 15.16 28.28 -21.92
C ASP A 230 13.70 28.75 -22.09
N GLY A 231 13.43 30.04 -21.90
CA GLY A 231 12.08 30.60 -22.03
C GLY A 231 11.12 30.26 -20.88
N VAL A 232 11.60 29.57 -19.85
CA VAL A 232 10.81 29.16 -18.68
C VAL A 232 11.37 29.83 -17.42
N SER A 233 10.49 30.31 -16.54
CA SER A 233 10.88 30.86 -15.24
C SER A 233 10.07 30.23 -14.12
N ALA A 234 10.73 29.91 -13.00
CA ALA A 234 10.06 29.30 -11.86
C ALA A 234 9.28 30.33 -11.04
N SER A 235 7.98 30.12 -10.88
CA SER A 235 7.16 30.91 -9.95
C SER A 235 7.36 30.40 -8.53
N ALA A 236 8.14 31.15 -7.73
CA ALA A 236 8.46 30.83 -6.34
C ALA A 236 8.96 29.39 -6.11
N PRO A 237 10.15 29.02 -6.65
CA PRO A 237 10.67 27.67 -6.52
C PRO A 237 10.92 27.29 -5.05
N VAL A 238 10.41 26.14 -4.65
CA VAL A 238 10.61 25.56 -3.31
C VAL A 238 11.15 24.15 -3.48
N ALA A 239 12.32 23.87 -2.89
CA ALA A 239 12.90 22.54 -2.90
C ALA A 239 11.93 21.49 -2.34
N GLY A 240 11.87 20.33 -2.97
CA GLY A 240 10.93 19.27 -2.61
C GLY A 240 9.54 19.37 -3.25
N LYS A 241 9.22 20.48 -3.93
CA LYS A 241 7.94 20.67 -4.64
C LYS A 241 8.10 20.53 -6.16
N PRO A 242 7.01 20.22 -6.88
CA PRO A 242 7.03 20.29 -8.33
C PRO A 242 7.31 21.72 -8.80
N PHE A 243 8.05 21.82 -9.88
CA PHE A 243 8.28 23.04 -10.63
C PHE A 243 6.94 23.62 -11.16
N SER A 244 6.85 24.95 -11.21
CA SER A 244 5.73 25.67 -11.82
C SER A 244 6.23 26.86 -12.63
N ALA A 245 5.90 26.88 -13.92
CA ALA A 245 6.20 27.92 -14.91
C ALA A 245 5.31 29.17 -14.80
N GLY A 246 4.50 29.29 -13.76
CA GLY A 246 3.60 30.42 -13.52
C GLY A 246 2.15 30.14 -13.87
N ASP A 247 1.87 29.55 -15.04
CA ASP A 247 0.53 29.13 -15.46
C ASP A 247 0.46 27.65 -15.85
N GLU A 248 -0.75 27.10 -15.88
CA GLU A 248 -0.98 25.67 -16.13
C GLU A 248 -0.63 25.29 -17.58
N THR A 249 -0.84 26.18 -18.54
CA THR A 249 -0.55 25.93 -19.97
C THR A 249 0.94 25.72 -20.19
N SER A 250 1.78 26.61 -19.64
CA SER A 250 3.23 26.48 -19.71
C SER A 250 3.73 25.23 -18.98
N ASN A 251 3.13 24.89 -17.84
CA ASN A 251 3.45 23.66 -17.11
C ASN A 251 3.16 22.40 -17.94
N GLU A 252 2.01 22.35 -18.59
CA GLU A 252 1.63 21.23 -19.46
C GLU A 252 2.53 21.16 -20.69
N LEU A 253 2.86 22.30 -21.31
CA LEU A 253 3.77 22.38 -22.45
C LEU A 253 5.15 21.80 -22.11
N VAL A 254 5.77 22.27 -21.02
CA VAL A 254 7.09 21.78 -20.56
C VAL A 254 7.06 20.28 -20.29
N LYS A 255 6.04 19.80 -19.56
CA LYS A 255 5.86 18.36 -19.30
C LYS A 255 5.71 17.54 -20.57
N THR A 256 4.91 18.03 -21.52
CA THR A 256 4.61 17.34 -22.78
C THR A 256 5.88 17.22 -23.63
N VAL A 257 6.60 18.32 -23.83
CA VAL A 257 7.80 18.34 -24.67
C VAL A 257 8.92 17.50 -24.07
N LEU A 258 9.24 17.71 -22.78
CA LEU A 258 10.29 16.92 -22.11
C LEU A 258 9.93 15.44 -22.02
N GLY A 259 8.64 15.14 -21.79
CA GLY A 259 8.12 13.78 -21.82
C GLY A 259 8.33 13.11 -23.17
N ALA A 260 8.02 13.79 -24.27
CA ALA A 260 8.18 13.29 -25.62
C ALA A 260 9.66 13.12 -26.00
N ILE A 261 10.51 14.09 -25.68
CA ILE A 261 11.97 14.00 -25.88
C ILE A 261 12.52 12.77 -25.16
N ARG A 262 12.18 12.56 -23.89
CA ARG A 262 12.61 11.39 -23.12
C ARG A 262 12.12 10.08 -23.74
N GLN A 263 10.85 10.02 -24.15
CA GLN A 263 10.27 8.83 -24.78
C GLN A 263 10.90 8.50 -26.13
N SER A 264 11.37 9.50 -26.88
CA SER A 264 12.11 9.28 -28.13
C SER A 264 13.46 8.57 -27.91
N GLY A 265 14.03 8.69 -26.70
CA GLY A 265 15.34 8.14 -26.36
C GLY A 265 16.52 8.94 -26.92
N LEU A 266 16.31 10.22 -27.24
CA LEU A 266 17.39 11.15 -27.59
C LEU A 266 18.20 11.50 -26.34
N GLY A 267 19.40 10.94 -26.21
CA GLY A 267 20.22 11.05 -24.99
C GLY A 267 21.10 12.30 -24.87
N GLN A 268 21.35 13.03 -25.96
CA GLN A 268 22.31 14.15 -26.00
C GLN A 268 21.63 15.53 -26.11
N VAL A 269 20.43 15.68 -25.57
CA VAL A 269 19.75 16.98 -25.57
C VAL A 269 20.39 17.89 -24.52
N SER A 270 20.99 19.00 -24.95
CA SER A 270 21.74 19.92 -24.09
C SER A 270 20.93 21.14 -23.66
N SER A 271 19.97 21.58 -24.46
CA SER A 271 19.02 22.62 -24.06
C SER A 271 17.69 22.46 -24.78
N VAL A 272 16.60 22.93 -24.19
CA VAL A 272 15.26 22.99 -24.80
C VAL A 272 14.72 24.39 -24.63
N ASP A 273 14.26 25.00 -25.73
CA ASP A 273 13.75 26.36 -25.78
C ASP A 273 12.22 26.38 -25.83
N PHE A 274 11.62 27.05 -24.84
CA PHE A 274 10.18 27.27 -24.70
C PHE A 274 9.78 28.74 -24.86
N THR A 275 10.68 29.60 -25.35
CA THR A 275 10.45 31.05 -25.48
C THR A 275 9.24 31.35 -26.37
N ASP A 276 9.06 30.59 -27.45
CA ASP A 276 7.88 30.64 -28.30
C ASP A 276 7.21 29.25 -28.38
N PRO A 277 5.95 29.09 -27.91
CA PRO A 277 5.23 27.83 -27.98
C PRO A 277 4.92 27.35 -29.41
N TYR A 278 5.11 28.20 -30.42
CA TYR A 278 4.94 27.87 -31.83
C TYR A 278 6.25 27.56 -32.55
N GLU A 279 7.39 27.91 -31.96
CA GLU A 279 8.74 27.68 -32.49
C GLU A 279 9.62 26.94 -31.47
N LEU A 280 9.08 25.85 -30.90
CA LEU A 280 9.83 25.01 -29.97
C LEU A 280 11.08 24.47 -30.65
N SER A 281 12.19 24.46 -29.91
CA SER A 281 13.45 23.89 -30.40
C SER A 281 14.26 23.28 -29.28
N PHE A 282 15.27 22.47 -29.63
CA PHE A 282 16.24 21.97 -28.67
C PHE A 282 17.62 21.88 -29.31
N SER A 283 18.68 21.98 -28.49
CA SER A 283 20.04 21.75 -28.93
C SER A 283 20.44 20.30 -28.68
N TYR A 284 20.99 19.65 -29.70
CA TYR A 284 21.54 18.31 -29.65
C TYR A 284 23.07 18.37 -29.66
N ALA A 285 23.69 17.73 -28.67
CA ALA A 285 25.12 17.66 -28.44
C ALA A 285 25.82 19.04 -28.38
N GLY A 286 25.07 20.12 -28.07
CA GLY A 286 25.55 21.50 -28.10
C GLY A 286 25.92 22.03 -29.48
N ARG A 287 25.56 21.33 -30.57
CA ARG A 287 26.05 21.59 -31.94
C ARG A 287 24.96 21.71 -32.98
N ILE A 288 23.87 20.98 -32.83
CA ILE A 288 22.76 20.96 -33.79
C ILE A 288 21.52 21.54 -33.13
N THR A 289 20.97 22.59 -33.72
CA THR A 289 19.68 23.15 -33.28
C THR A 289 18.57 22.44 -34.01
N VAL A 290 17.71 21.72 -33.29
CA VAL A 290 16.55 21.03 -33.85
C VAL A 290 15.30 21.88 -33.64
N GLY A 291 14.71 22.37 -34.73
CA GLY A 291 13.42 23.05 -34.72
C GLY A 291 12.27 22.04 -34.72
N LEU A 292 11.38 22.11 -33.74
CA LEU A 292 10.19 21.26 -33.62
C LEU A 292 8.90 21.99 -34.01
N GLY A 293 8.90 23.32 -34.01
CA GLY A 293 7.69 24.11 -34.23
C GLY A 293 6.70 23.92 -33.09
N THR A 294 5.47 23.50 -33.39
CA THR A 294 4.44 23.23 -32.36
C THR A 294 4.53 21.81 -31.81
N THR A 295 3.81 21.55 -30.71
CA THR A 295 3.61 20.21 -30.12
C THR A 295 2.81 19.24 -31.00
N ALA A 296 2.30 19.68 -32.15
CA ALA A 296 1.55 18.82 -33.06
C ALA A 296 2.44 17.69 -33.60
N GLN A 297 1.98 16.45 -33.43
CA GLN A 297 2.67 15.23 -33.89
C GLN A 297 4.12 15.12 -33.38
N LEU A 298 4.37 15.61 -32.15
CA LEU A 298 5.71 15.71 -31.58
C LEU A 298 6.44 14.36 -31.55
N ASP A 299 5.77 13.28 -31.15
CA ASP A 299 6.37 11.94 -31.12
C ASP A 299 6.91 11.51 -32.50
N TYR A 300 6.15 11.80 -33.56
CA TYR A 300 6.53 11.47 -34.93
C TYR A 300 7.69 12.34 -35.43
N LYS A 301 7.69 13.64 -35.12
CA LYS A 301 8.81 14.54 -35.42
C LYS A 301 10.09 14.06 -34.76
N LEU A 302 10.02 13.71 -33.48
CA LEU A 302 11.17 13.21 -32.72
C LEU A 302 11.68 11.86 -33.23
N GLU A 303 10.79 10.99 -33.72
CA GLU A 303 11.20 9.74 -34.37
C GLU A 303 12.01 10.01 -35.65
N ILE A 304 11.56 10.96 -36.49
CA ILE A 304 12.28 11.36 -37.70
C ILE A 304 13.61 12.01 -37.34
N VAL A 305 13.61 12.92 -36.37
CA VAL A 305 14.83 13.59 -35.89
C VAL A 305 15.84 12.56 -35.42
N LYS A 306 15.42 11.59 -34.60
CA LYS A 306 16.30 10.51 -34.13
C LYS A 306 16.90 9.72 -35.29
N LYS A 307 16.07 9.25 -36.22
CA LYS A 307 16.56 8.51 -37.41
C LYS A 307 17.52 9.34 -38.25
N THR A 308 17.29 10.64 -38.34
CA THR A 308 18.14 11.57 -39.11
C THR A 308 19.48 11.75 -38.41
N LEU A 309 19.48 11.97 -37.09
CA LEU A 309 20.71 12.16 -36.30
C LEU A 309 21.53 10.88 -36.13
N GLU A 310 20.93 9.70 -36.28
CA GLU A 310 21.62 8.40 -36.30
C GLU A 310 22.27 8.08 -37.67
N ASP A 311 22.01 8.88 -38.71
CA ASP A 311 22.63 8.71 -40.01
C ASP A 311 24.16 8.97 -39.93
N PRO A 312 25.01 8.14 -40.55
CA PRO A 312 26.47 8.32 -40.58
C PRO A 312 26.95 9.69 -41.09
N TYR A 313 26.11 10.44 -41.80
CA TYR A 313 26.37 11.82 -42.19
C TYR A 313 26.56 12.76 -40.97
N PHE A 314 25.92 12.47 -39.84
CA PHE A 314 26.05 13.25 -38.62
C PHE A 314 27.21 12.71 -37.77
N THR A 315 28.30 13.47 -37.75
CA THR A 315 29.51 13.15 -36.98
C THR A 315 29.68 14.11 -35.81
N ASP A 316 30.72 13.91 -35.00
CA ASP A 316 31.07 14.82 -33.91
C ASP A 316 31.54 16.23 -34.36
N ALA A 317 31.77 16.41 -35.66
CA ALA A 317 32.07 17.70 -36.26
C ALA A 317 30.84 18.39 -36.89
N THR A 318 29.71 17.69 -37.03
CA THR A 318 28.53 18.25 -37.68
C THR A 318 27.84 19.26 -36.77
N SER A 319 27.65 20.48 -37.28
CA SER A 319 26.91 21.58 -36.64
C SER A 319 25.97 22.23 -37.64
N GLY A 320 24.87 22.81 -37.15
CA GLY A 320 23.87 23.47 -38.00
C GLY A 320 22.47 23.36 -37.44
N THR A 321 21.48 23.58 -38.30
CA THR A 321 20.06 23.58 -37.93
C THR A 321 19.34 22.44 -38.62
N LEU A 322 18.62 21.62 -37.85
CA LEU A 322 17.71 20.59 -38.34
C LEU A 322 16.27 21.07 -38.13
N ASP A 323 15.63 21.50 -39.20
CA ASP A 323 14.21 21.89 -39.15
C ASP A 323 13.32 20.66 -39.32
N ALA A 324 12.59 20.31 -38.26
CA ALA A 324 11.59 19.25 -38.18
C ALA A 324 10.22 19.80 -37.73
N SER A 325 9.95 21.08 -38.01
CA SER A 325 8.69 21.75 -37.66
C SER A 325 7.47 21.15 -38.37
N ASP A 326 7.65 20.66 -39.60
CA ASP A 326 6.64 19.97 -40.39
C ASP A 326 6.69 18.45 -40.19
N ALA A 327 5.54 17.87 -39.81
CA ALA A 327 5.44 16.43 -39.63
C ALA A 327 5.66 15.69 -40.97
N GLY A 328 6.76 14.95 -41.06
CA GLY A 328 7.13 14.14 -42.22
C GLY A 328 8.37 14.60 -42.98
N LYS A 329 8.98 15.72 -42.58
CA LYS A 329 10.21 16.21 -43.18
C LYS A 329 11.17 16.69 -42.09
N ALA A 330 12.45 16.36 -42.26
CA ALA A 330 13.53 16.97 -41.49
C ALA A 330 14.57 17.51 -42.46
N VAL A 331 14.86 18.80 -42.41
CA VAL A 331 15.77 19.49 -43.33
C VAL A 331 16.98 20.00 -42.57
N PHE A 332 18.15 19.46 -42.88
CA PHE A 332 19.40 19.93 -42.27
C PHE A 332 20.03 21.05 -43.09
N GLN A 333 20.43 22.11 -42.41
CA GLN A 333 21.20 23.23 -42.92
C GLN A 333 22.54 23.29 -42.15
N PRO A 334 23.68 22.97 -42.79
CA PRO A 334 24.99 23.07 -42.17
C PRO A 334 25.29 24.49 -41.69
N GLY A 335 25.87 24.61 -40.49
CA GLY A 335 26.31 25.87 -39.88
C GLY A 335 27.79 26.17 -40.12
#